data_AF-A0A7S2K8S0-F1
#
_entry.id   AF-A0A7S2K8S0-F1
#
_cell.length_a   1.000
_cell.length_b   1.000
_cell.length_c   1.000
_cell.angle_alpha   90.00
_cell.angle_beta   90.00
_cell.angle_gamma   90.00
#
_symmetry.space_group_name_H-M   'P 1'
#
loop_
_entity.id
_entity.type
_entity.pdbx_description
1 polymer ?
#
loop_
_entity_poly.entity_id
_entity_poly.type
_entity_poly.pdbx_seq_one_letter_code
_entity_poly.pdbx_strand_id
1 'polypeptide(L)'
;MVCNAYPSRDALVVVAKEGRNLLPSAYPSIAYQECKYLREHVESHDRLDFVIQGREAHGTFEIGKLPASDAALLLVLQRRPLSRAVTFQSYAIPPSSGPRVAQIAVVDAFAGNSTSPHLRVEDHITGMEVQTVSKRVEQLDFDRVYAMAEGSYDASITVPRRLARALGGDATAVARARRALHLKRRTNYVVLRTGGEGYPESLVVFPPPPAPREPSAGRRGGPME
;
A
#
# COMPACT_ATOMS: atom_id res chain seq x y z
N MET A 1 9.41 -4.47 5.92
CA MET A 1 8.09 -3.80 5.98
C MET A 1 7.02 -4.87 5.95
N VAL A 2 5.98 -4.72 6.75
CA VAL A 2 4.88 -5.70 6.84
C VAL A 2 3.56 -4.97 6.65
N CYS A 3 2.69 -5.49 5.79
CA CYS A 3 1.35 -4.98 5.53
C CYS A 3 0.30 -6.06 5.82
N ASN A 4 -0.78 -5.68 6.48
CA ASN A 4 -1.91 -6.57 6.76
C ASN A 4 -3.07 -6.29 5.79
N ALA A 5 -3.23 -7.17 4.81
CA ALA A 5 -4.36 -7.21 3.88
C ALA A 5 -5.39 -8.30 4.25
N TYR A 6 -5.28 -8.93 5.42
CA TYR A 6 -6.23 -9.95 5.85
C TYR A 6 -7.59 -9.30 6.20
N PRO A 7 -8.68 -9.59 5.46
CA PRO A 7 -9.94 -8.88 5.59
C PRO A 7 -10.65 -9.18 6.92
N SER A 8 -10.41 -8.34 7.92
CA SER A 8 -11.06 -8.38 9.23
C SER A 8 -10.76 -7.14 10.06
N ARG A 9 -11.80 -6.46 10.57
CA ARG A 9 -11.63 -5.30 11.46
C ARG A 9 -10.86 -5.65 12.75
N ASP A 10 -11.05 -6.87 13.25
CA ASP A 10 -10.43 -7.36 14.49
C ASP A 10 -9.10 -8.08 14.25
N ALA A 11 -8.65 -8.19 13.00
CA ALA A 11 -7.39 -8.87 12.68
C ALA A 11 -6.20 -7.97 13.02
N LEU A 12 -5.63 -8.21 14.19
CA LEU A 12 -4.39 -7.59 14.64
C LEU A 12 -3.24 -8.56 14.40
N VAL A 13 -2.30 -8.18 13.53
CA VAL A 13 -1.12 -8.98 13.23
C VAL A 13 -0.01 -8.64 14.22
N VAL A 14 0.52 -9.66 14.88
CA VAL A 14 1.76 -9.60 15.65
C VAL A 14 2.83 -10.37 14.89
N VAL A 15 4.07 -9.86 14.91
CA VAL A 15 5.20 -10.44 14.19
C VAL A 15 6.30 -10.79 15.18
N ALA A 16 6.79 -12.03 15.12
CA ALA A 16 7.91 -12.49 15.92
C ALA A 16 9.00 -13.14 15.04
N LYS A 17 10.24 -13.12 15.53
CA LYS A 17 11.36 -13.90 15.01
C LYS A 17 11.96 -14.65 16.19
N GLU A 18 12.02 -15.97 16.12
CA GLU A 18 12.58 -16.81 17.19
C GLU A 18 11.93 -16.53 18.56
N GLY A 19 10.62 -16.31 18.58
CA GLY A 19 9.86 -15.98 19.80
C GLY A 19 9.99 -14.52 20.29
N ARG A 20 10.89 -13.70 19.71
CA ARG A 20 11.01 -12.27 20.02
C ARG A 20 10.03 -11.45 19.20
N ASN A 21 9.18 -10.66 19.85
CA ASN A 21 8.31 -9.69 19.18
C ASN A 21 9.15 -8.63 18.45
N LEU A 22 8.84 -8.40 17.16
CA LEU A 22 9.52 -7.42 16.31
C LEU A 22 8.82 -6.05 16.30
N LEU A 23 7.59 -5.97 16.80
CA LEU A 23 6.83 -4.73 16.86
C LEU A 23 7.19 -3.94 18.13
N PRO A 24 7.53 -2.64 18.02
CA PRO A 24 7.74 -1.77 19.16
C PRO A 24 6.48 -1.59 20.00
N SER A 25 6.65 -1.30 21.30
CA SER A 25 5.54 -1.04 22.23
C SER A 25 4.61 0.11 21.81
N ALA A 26 5.10 1.05 20.99
CA ALA A 26 4.30 2.16 20.46
C ALA A 26 3.23 1.73 19.45
N TYR A 27 3.39 0.55 18.82
CA TYR A 27 2.42 -0.06 17.92
C TYR A 27 2.53 -1.59 18.01
N PRO A 28 1.90 -2.21 19.03
CA PRO A 28 2.11 -3.62 19.34
C PRO A 28 1.50 -4.59 18.31
N SER A 29 0.74 -4.09 17.35
CA SER A 29 0.09 -4.86 16.30
C SER A 29 -0.06 -4.05 15.01
N ILE A 30 -0.40 -4.75 13.92
CA ILE A 30 -0.71 -4.17 12.60
C ILE A 30 -2.18 -4.49 12.25
N ALA A 31 -3.02 -3.46 12.18
CA ALA A 31 -4.44 -3.59 11.87
C ALA A 31 -4.68 -3.87 10.37
N TYR A 32 -5.89 -4.30 10.01
CA TYR A 32 -6.27 -4.45 8.60
C TYR A 32 -6.12 -3.11 7.85
N GLN A 33 -5.58 -3.17 6.62
CA GLN A 33 -5.23 -2.01 5.78
C GLN A 33 -4.12 -1.12 6.36
N GLU A 34 -3.30 -1.67 7.26
CA GLU A 34 -2.15 -0.99 7.82
C GLU A 34 -0.85 -1.66 7.39
N CYS A 35 0.21 -0.86 7.31
CA CYS A 35 1.57 -1.33 7.15
C CYS A 35 2.47 -0.71 8.22
N LYS A 36 3.52 -1.43 8.61
CA LYS A 36 4.56 -0.95 9.52
C LYS A 36 5.95 -1.26 9.01
N TYR A 37 6.88 -0.38 9.36
CA TYR A 37 8.30 -0.67 9.27
C TYR A 37 8.70 -1.53 10.47
N LEU A 38 9.41 -2.62 10.19
CA LEU A 38 10.13 -3.38 11.21
C LEU A 38 11.61 -3.05 11.02
N ARG A 39 12.30 -2.71 12.12
CA ARG A 39 13.74 -2.42 12.12
C ARG A 39 14.53 -3.70 12.42
N GLU A 40 14.30 -4.73 11.64
CA GLU A 40 14.92 -6.04 11.80
C GLU A 40 15.68 -6.40 10.52
N HIS A 41 16.88 -6.97 10.67
CA HIS A 41 17.61 -7.56 9.57
C HIS A 41 17.22 -9.04 9.48
N VAL A 42 17.05 -9.52 8.24
CA VAL A 42 16.71 -10.91 7.98
C VAL A 42 17.76 -11.55 7.11
N GLU A 43 18.07 -12.78 7.43
CA GLU A 43 19.04 -13.63 6.75
C GLU A 43 18.33 -14.79 6.04
N SER A 44 19.06 -15.49 5.18
CA SER A 44 18.56 -16.75 4.62
C SER A 44 18.25 -17.74 5.74
N HIS A 45 17.14 -18.47 5.59
CA HIS A 45 16.58 -19.43 6.55
C HIS A 45 15.98 -18.84 7.82
N ASP A 46 15.99 -17.52 7.99
CA ASP A 46 15.22 -16.90 9.06
C ASP A 46 13.72 -17.23 8.94
N ARG A 47 13.07 -17.38 10.09
CA ARG A 47 11.62 -17.62 10.18
C ARG A 47 10.96 -16.47 10.91
N LEU A 48 9.94 -15.92 10.27
CA LEU A 48 9.08 -14.89 10.82
C LEU A 48 7.72 -15.48 11.10
N ASP A 49 7.32 -15.48 12.36
CA ASP A 49 6.03 -15.98 12.81
C ASP A 49 5.02 -14.83 12.88
N PHE A 50 3.84 -15.08 12.33
CA PHE A 50 2.73 -14.13 12.28
C PHE A 50 1.52 -14.73 12.98
N VAL A 51 0.98 -13.98 13.92
CA VAL A 51 -0.25 -14.32 14.64
C VAL A 51 -1.30 -13.28 14.32
N ILE A 52 -2.44 -13.72 13.78
CA ILE A 52 -3.62 -12.89 13.53
C ILE A 52 -4.58 -13.08 14.71
N GLN A 53 -4.49 -12.16 15.66
CA GLN A 53 -5.40 -12.12 16.80
C GLN A 53 -6.84 -11.84 16.31
N GLY A 54 -7.83 -12.32 17.06
CA GLY A 54 -9.25 -12.21 16.69
C GLY A 54 -9.73 -13.18 15.61
N ARG A 55 -8.83 -13.92 14.95
CA ARG A 55 -9.16 -14.94 13.94
C ARG A 55 -8.52 -16.30 14.17
N GLU A 56 -7.70 -16.44 15.22
CA GLU A 56 -6.95 -17.67 15.55
C GLU A 56 -6.15 -18.23 14.37
N ALA A 57 -5.73 -17.35 13.46
CA ALA A 57 -4.93 -17.72 12.30
C ALA A 57 -3.46 -17.42 12.58
N HIS A 58 -2.59 -18.35 12.19
CA HIS A 58 -1.15 -18.21 12.30
C HIS A 58 -0.50 -18.55 10.96
N GLY A 59 0.70 -18.04 10.74
CA GLY A 59 1.50 -18.40 9.58
C GLY A 59 2.96 -18.09 9.84
N THR A 60 3.83 -18.93 9.29
CA THR A 60 5.27 -18.73 9.34
C THR A 60 5.78 -18.44 7.94
N PHE A 61 6.55 -17.37 7.80
CA PHE A 61 7.26 -17.04 6.57
C PHE A 61 8.74 -17.38 6.76
N GLU A 62 9.26 -18.24 5.89
CA GLU A 62 10.68 -18.58 5.87
C GLU A 62 11.37 -17.87 4.73
N ILE A 63 12.48 -17.21 5.03
CA ILE A 63 13.31 -16.55 4.02
C ILE A 63 14.10 -17.66 3.31
N GLY A 64 13.76 -17.96 2.05
CA GLY A 64 14.52 -18.92 1.26
C GLY A 64 15.89 -18.38 0.85
N LYS A 65 15.89 -17.46 -0.12
CA LYS A 65 17.12 -16.86 -0.66
C LYS A 65 17.02 -15.34 -0.66
N LEU A 66 18.11 -14.69 -0.28
CA LEU A 66 18.25 -13.24 -0.36
C LEU A 66 18.62 -12.77 -1.78
N PRO A 67 18.22 -11.55 -2.18
CA PRO A 67 18.72 -10.90 -3.38
C PRO A 67 20.25 -10.74 -3.33
N ALA A 68 20.88 -10.55 -4.50
CA ALA A 68 22.34 -10.39 -4.61
C ALA A 68 22.88 -9.08 -4.01
N SER A 69 22.00 -8.10 -3.77
CA SER A 69 22.33 -6.82 -3.17
C SER A 69 21.35 -6.51 -2.04
N ASP A 70 21.71 -5.58 -1.16
CA ASP A 70 20.83 -5.06 -0.13
C ASP A 70 19.47 -4.67 -0.71
N ALA A 71 18.41 -5.07 -0.02
CA ALA A 71 17.03 -4.78 -0.39
C ALA A 71 16.16 -4.78 0.86
N ALA A 72 15.10 -3.97 0.85
CA ALA A 72 14.08 -4.05 1.88
C ALA A 72 13.08 -5.16 1.53
N LEU A 73 12.86 -6.09 2.47
CA LEU A 73 11.80 -7.09 2.35
C LEU A 73 10.44 -6.45 2.67
N LEU A 74 9.49 -6.53 1.74
CA LEU A 74 8.07 -6.29 1.96
C LEU A 74 7.35 -7.63 2.08
N LEU A 75 6.58 -7.80 3.14
CA LEU A 75 5.64 -8.91 3.32
C LEU A 75 4.21 -8.38 3.38
N VAL A 76 3.33 -8.96 2.58
CA VAL A 76 1.90 -8.67 2.59
C VAL A 76 1.16 -9.92 3.03
N LEU A 77 0.51 -9.83 4.20
CA LEU A 77 -0.32 -10.89 4.73
C LEU A 77 -1.71 -10.78 4.14
N GLN A 78 -2.23 -11.86 3.60
CA GLN A 78 -3.58 -11.91 3.08
C GLN A 78 -4.24 -13.25 3.42
N ARG A 79 -5.56 -13.30 3.26
CA ARG A 79 -6.30 -14.55 3.41
C ARG A 79 -6.12 -15.41 2.16
N ARG A 80 -5.85 -16.70 2.33
CA ARG A 80 -5.82 -17.65 1.22
C ARG A 80 -7.24 -17.82 0.64
N PRO A 81 -7.42 -17.80 -0.69
CA PRO A 81 -8.73 -18.02 -1.30
C PRO A 81 -9.41 -19.29 -0.77
N LEU A 82 -10.71 -19.20 -0.49
CA LEU A 82 -11.55 -20.32 -0.03
C LEU A 82 -11.16 -20.91 1.34
N SER A 83 -10.28 -20.26 2.11
CA SER A 83 -9.90 -20.71 3.46
C SER A 83 -9.67 -19.54 4.41
N ARG A 84 -9.55 -19.82 5.72
CA ARG A 84 -9.13 -18.82 6.71
C ARG A 84 -7.62 -18.78 6.93
N ALA A 85 -6.86 -19.61 6.20
CA ALA A 85 -5.42 -19.67 6.34
C ALA A 85 -4.78 -18.36 5.86
N VAL A 86 -3.65 -18.02 6.47
CA VAL A 86 -2.82 -16.90 6.05
C VAL A 86 -1.97 -17.33 4.87
N THR A 87 -1.79 -16.45 3.90
CA THR A 87 -0.77 -16.58 2.86
C THR A 87 -0.01 -15.27 2.74
N PHE A 88 1.22 -15.37 2.22
CA PHE A 88 2.14 -14.25 2.13
C PHE A 88 2.45 -13.95 0.68
N GLN A 89 2.50 -12.67 0.33
CA GLN A 89 3.24 -12.19 -0.83
C GLN A 89 4.51 -11.50 -0.34
N SER A 90 5.62 -11.72 -1.03
CA SER A 90 6.91 -11.14 -0.68
C SER A 90 7.54 -10.42 -1.86
N TYR A 91 8.15 -9.27 -1.57
CA TYR A 91 8.82 -8.44 -2.56
C TYR A 91 10.15 -7.95 -2.00
N ALA A 92 11.20 -8.02 -2.81
CA ALA A 92 12.47 -7.35 -2.54
C ALA A 92 12.43 -5.97 -3.19
N ILE A 93 12.47 -4.92 -2.37
CA ILE A 93 12.53 -3.53 -2.83
C ILE A 93 14.00 -3.11 -2.84
N PRO A 94 14.62 -2.95 -4.03
CA PRO A 94 16.01 -2.51 -4.10
C PRO A 94 16.14 -1.07 -3.57
N PRO A 95 17.34 -0.65 -3.17
CA PRO A 95 17.60 0.75 -2.85
C PRO A 95 17.27 1.65 -4.04
N SER A 96 16.96 2.91 -3.76
CA SER A 96 16.72 3.90 -4.82
C SER A 96 17.97 4.08 -5.68
N SER A 97 17.83 3.92 -6.99
CA SER A 97 18.91 4.00 -7.98
C SER A 97 19.29 5.42 -8.38
N GLY A 98 18.60 6.46 -7.86
CA GLY A 98 18.82 7.85 -8.28
C GLY A 98 18.44 8.89 -7.22
N PRO A 99 18.95 10.13 -7.35
CA PRO A 99 18.78 11.18 -6.34
C PRO A 99 17.34 11.68 -6.18
N ARG A 100 16.46 11.42 -7.16
CA ARG A 100 15.07 11.89 -7.20
C ARG A 100 14.05 10.77 -7.45
N VAL A 101 14.42 9.53 -7.11
CA VAL A 101 13.61 8.33 -7.37
C VAL A 101 13.10 7.76 -6.05
N ALA A 102 11.81 7.46 -6.00
CA ALA A 102 11.16 6.65 -4.99
C ALA A 102 10.95 5.23 -5.53
N GLN A 103 10.95 4.24 -4.64
CA GLN A 103 10.60 2.86 -5.01
C GLN A 103 9.17 2.60 -4.55
N ILE A 104 8.34 2.02 -5.41
CA ILE A 104 6.93 1.75 -5.13
C ILE A 104 6.61 0.29 -5.43
N ALA A 105 6.20 -0.45 -4.41
CA ALA A 105 5.62 -1.78 -4.58
C ALA A 105 4.11 -1.63 -4.79
N VAL A 106 3.62 -2.04 -5.96
CA VAL A 106 2.19 -2.06 -6.28
C VAL A 106 1.72 -3.49 -6.11
N VAL A 107 0.84 -3.76 -5.14
CA VAL A 107 0.48 -5.12 -4.72
C VAL A 107 -1.03 -5.32 -4.77
N ASP A 108 -1.48 -6.40 -5.40
CA ASP A 108 -2.89 -6.80 -5.39
C ASP A 108 -3.12 -7.86 -4.31
N ALA A 109 -3.79 -7.48 -3.24
CA ALA A 109 -4.26 -8.37 -2.19
C ALA A 109 -5.80 -8.37 -2.09
N PHE A 110 -6.49 -8.03 -3.17
CA PHE A 110 -7.95 -8.06 -3.22
C PHE A 110 -8.48 -9.49 -3.31
N ALA A 111 -9.24 -9.91 -2.31
CA ALA A 111 -9.83 -11.24 -2.25
C ALA A 111 -11.19 -11.35 -2.98
N GLY A 112 -11.35 -10.66 -4.11
CA GLY A 112 -12.60 -10.68 -4.88
C GLY A 112 -12.36 -10.94 -6.36
N ASN A 113 -13.44 -11.24 -7.09
CA ASN A 113 -13.35 -11.38 -8.55
C ASN A 113 -13.01 -10.03 -9.17
N SER A 114 -11.82 -9.92 -9.74
CA SER A 114 -11.40 -8.77 -10.53
C SER A 114 -10.67 -9.24 -11.77
N THR A 115 -11.14 -8.78 -12.93
CA THR A 115 -10.44 -9.00 -14.19
C THR A 115 -9.33 -7.97 -14.32
N SER A 116 -8.07 -8.42 -14.26
CA SER A 116 -6.83 -7.69 -14.58
C SER A 116 -6.90 -6.18 -14.32
N PRO A 117 -6.99 -5.75 -13.06
CA PRO A 117 -6.98 -4.34 -12.73
C PRO A 117 -5.60 -3.76 -13.03
N HIS A 118 -5.55 -2.49 -13.42
CA HIS A 118 -4.31 -1.75 -13.46
C HIS A 118 -4.39 -0.53 -12.55
N LEU A 119 -3.27 -0.20 -11.94
CA LEU A 119 -3.12 1.02 -11.18
C LEU A 119 -2.80 2.16 -12.15
N ARG A 120 -3.76 3.06 -12.34
CA ARG A 120 -3.53 4.31 -13.05
C ARG A 120 -2.94 5.33 -12.09
N VAL A 121 -1.78 5.87 -12.42
CA VAL A 121 -1.11 6.93 -11.67
C VAL A 121 -1.00 8.16 -12.55
N GLU A 122 -1.38 9.32 -12.03
CA GLU A 122 -1.37 10.57 -12.80
C GLU A 122 -0.88 11.73 -11.95
N ASP A 123 -0.23 12.71 -12.58
CA ASP A 123 0.27 13.89 -11.85
C ASP A 123 -0.88 14.61 -11.11
N HIS A 124 -0.64 14.94 -9.84
CA HIS A 124 -1.59 15.72 -9.04
C HIS A 124 -1.48 17.20 -9.39
N ILE A 125 -2.45 17.72 -10.15
CA ILE A 125 -2.48 19.12 -10.60
C ILE A 125 -3.59 19.85 -9.85
N THR A 126 -3.27 20.99 -9.22
CA THR A 126 -4.27 21.86 -8.59
C THR A 126 -4.65 23.03 -9.50
N GLY A 127 -5.87 23.56 -9.34
CA GLY A 127 -6.64 24.31 -10.35
C GLY A 127 -6.04 25.55 -11.04
N MET A 128 -4.81 25.97 -10.73
CA MET A 128 -4.11 27.06 -11.43
C MET A 128 -3.12 26.58 -12.51
N GLU A 129 -2.66 25.33 -12.45
CA GLU A 129 -1.68 24.76 -13.40
C GLU A 129 -2.31 24.05 -14.61
N VAL A 130 -3.64 23.93 -14.63
CA VAL A 130 -4.40 23.18 -15.66
C VAL A 130 -4.25 23.79 -17.06
N GLN A 131 -3.86 25.06 -17.18
CA GLN A 131 -3.75 25.75 -18.47
C GLN A 131 -2.37 25.64 -19.14
N THR A 132 -1.33 25.13 -18.47
CA THR A 132 0.05 25.17 -19.00
C THR A 132 0.82 23.86 -18.99
N VAL A 133 0.38 22.82 -18.26
CA VAL A 133 1.13 21.56 -18.13
C VAL A 133 0.32 20.36 -18.60
N SER A 134 0.89 19.57 -19.53
CA SER A 134 0.32 18.28 -19.95
C SER A 134 0.41 17.29 -18.80
N LYS A 135 -0.74 16.75 -18.37
CA LYS A 135 -0.84 15.78 -17.28
C LYS A 135 -0.24 14.44 -17.70
N ARG A 136 0.84 14.00 -17.05
CA ARG A 136 1.39 12.66 -17.30
C ARG A 136 0.52 11.61 -16.65
N VAL A 137 0.39 10.48 -17.33
CA VAL A 137 -0.43 9.35 -16.93
C VAL A 137 0.36 8.09 -17.19
N GLU A 138 0.50 7.28 -16.15
CA GLU A 138 1.15 5.98 -16.20
C GLU A 138 0.15 4.90 -15.78
N GLN A 139 0.32 3.71 -16.34
CA GLN A 139 -0.45 2.54 -15.99
C GLN A 139 0.52 1.47 -15.49
N LEU A 140 0.36 1.09 -14.22
CA LEU A 140 1.22 0.14 -13.54
C LEU A 140 0.45 -1.16 -13.33
N ASP A 141 1.09 -2.27 -13.65
CA ASP A 141 0.62 -3.60 -13.28
C ASP A 141 0.85 -3.83 -11.79
N PHE A 142 -0.10 -4.55 -11.17
CA PHE A 142 0.07 -5.05 -9.82
C PHE A 142 1.14 -6.15 -9.75
N ASP A 143 1.54 -6.44 -8.51
CA ASP A 143 2.53 -7.43 -8.11
C ASP A 143 3.93 -7.16 -8.67
N ARG A 144 4.29 -5.87 -8.71
CA ARG A 144 5.57 -5.37 -9.23
C ARG A 144 6.10 -4.19 -8.41
N VAL A 145 7.42 -4.00 -8.48
CA VAL A 145 8.12 -2.85 -7.90
C VAL A 145 8.58 -1.92 -9.02
N TYR A 146 8.29 -0.63 -8.88
CA TYR A 146 8.66 0.40 -9.85
C TYR A 146 9.54 1.47 -9.22
N ALA A 147 10.38 2.07 -10.05
CA ALA A 147 11.11 3.29 -9.75
C ALA A 147 10.34 4.49 -10.32
N MET A 148 9.86 5.38 -9.45
CA MET A 148 9.08 6.56 -9.84
C MET A 148 9.77 7.85 -9.41
N ALA A 149 9.61 8.91 -10.19
CA ALA A 149 10.11 10.23 -9.82
C ALA A 149 9.41 10.75 -8.55
N GLU A 150 10.15 11.48 -7.71
CA GLU A 150 9.56 12.23 -6.60
C GLU A 150 8.48 13.20 -7.11
N GLY A 151 7.41 13.37 -6.34
CA GLY A 151 6.27 14.21 -6.76
C GLY A 151 4.95 13.82 -6.08
N SER A 152 3.91 14.59 -6.40
CA SER A 152 2.54 14.32 -5.96
C SER A 152 1.74 13.71 -7.11
N TYR A 153 1.07 12.60 -6.84
CA TYR A 153 0.29 11.87 -7.84
C TYR A 153 -1.07 11.45 -7.28
N ASP A 154 -1.99 11.17 -8.17
CA ASP A 154 -3.25 10.50 -7.89
C ASP A 154 -3.22 9.07 -8.42
N ALA A 155 -3.42 8.10 -7.55
CA ALA A 155 -3.49 6.69 -7.88
C ALA A 155 -4.95 6.21 -7.87
N SER A 156 -5.35 5.49 -8.91
CA SER A 156 -6.70 4.95 -9.02
C SER A 156 -6.73 3.57 -9.66
N ILE A 157 -7.68 2.75 -9.22
CA ILE A 157 -7.90 1.43 -9.82
C ILE A 157 -8.79 1.60 -11.04
N THR A 158 -8.27 1.19 -12.19
CA THR A 158 -9.04 1.17 -13.44
C THR A 158 -9.40 -0.26 -13.83
N VAL A 159 -10.64 -0.44 -14.29
CA VAL A 159 -11.10 -1.69 -14.89
C VAL A 159 -11.27 -1.51 -16.40
N PRO A 160 -11.08 -2.58 -17.20
CA PRO A 160 -11.27 -2.50 -18.65
C PRO A 160 -12.65 -1.94 -19.01
N ARG A 161 -12.69 -1.06 -20.02
CA ARG A 161 -13.92 -0.39 -20.49
C ARG A 161 -15.09 -1.35 -20.78
N ARG A 162 -14.79 -2.55 -21.26
CA ARG A 162 -15.81 -3.58 -21.54
C ARG A 162 -16.55 -4.01 -20.26
N LEU A 163 -15.83 -4.11 -19.14
CA LEU A 163 -16.42 -4.45 -17.84
C LEU A 163 -17.10 -3.23 -17.19
N ALA A 164 -16.55 -2.02 -17.36
CA ALA A 164 -17.18 -0.80 -16.87
C ALA A 164 -18.59 -0.62 -17.44
N ARG A 165 -18.76 -0.87 -18.75
CA ARG A 165 -20.09 -0.87 -19.41
C ARG A 165 -21.02 -1.96 -18.89
N ALA A 166 -20.51 -3.17 -18.63
CA ALA A 166 -21.30 -4.27 -18.07
C ALA A 166 -21.78 -4.00 -16.62
N LEU A 167 -21.08 -3.13 -15.90
CA LEU A 167 -21.42 -2.70 -14.53
C LEU A 167 -22.25 -1.41 -14.50
N GLY A 168 -22.79 -0.96 -15.65
CA GLY A 168 -23.65 0.23 -15.73
C GLY A 168 -22.91 1.56 -15.65
N GLY A 169 -21.58 1.58 -15.79
CA GLY A 169 -20.79 2.80 -15.86
C GLY A 169 -20.71 3.36 -17.28
N ASP A 170 -20.73 4.69 -17.42
CA ASP A 170 -20.42 5.37 -18.67
C ASP A 170 -19.04 4.94 -19.21
N ALA A 171 -18.81 5.07 -20.52
CA ALA A 171 -17.64 4.54 -21.24
C ALA A 171 -16.25 5.10 -20.81
N THR A 172 -16.18 5.86 -19.73
CA THR A 172 -14.98 6.30 -19.01
C THR A 172 -14.65 5.28 -17.92
N ALA A 173 -13.37 4.90 -17.76
CA ALA A 173 -12.98 3.94 -16.74
C ALA A 173 -13.39 4.46 -15.34
N VAL A 174 -14.35 3.81 -14.69
CA VAL A 174 -14.82 4.20 -13.36
C VAL A 174 -13.73 3.86 -12.35
N ALA A 175 -13.13 4.88 -11.73
CA ALA A 175 -12.16 4.70 -10.66
C ALA A 175 -12.88 4.11 -9.43
N ARG A 176 -12.62 2.84 -9.11
CA ARG A 176 -13.27 2.15 -7.98
C ARG A 176 -12.72 2.56 -6.61
N ALA A 177 -11.45 2.94 -6.58
CA ALA A 177 -10.79 3.51 -5.42
C ALA A 177 -9.72 4.50 -5.89
N ARG A 178 -9.51 5.57 -5.12
CA ARG A 178 -8.48 6.60 -5.38
C ARG A 178 -7.73 6.97 -4.11
N ARG A 179 -6.42 7.22 -4.23
CA ARG A 179 -5.57 7.78 -3.16
C ARG A 179 -4.54 8.73 -3.72
N ALA A 180 -4.21 9.74 -2.92
CA ALA A 180 -3.06 10.59 -3.20
C ALA A 180 -1.76 9.87 -2.82
N LEU A 181 -0.75 10.02 -3.67
CA LEU A 181 0.63 9.61 -3.44
C LEU A 181 1.49 10.85 -3.29
N HIS A 182 2.34 10.89 -2.27
CA HIS A 182 3.34 11.94 -2.09
C HIS A 182 4.70 11.27 -2.01
N LEU A 183 5.30 11.06 -3.18
CA LEU A 183 6.54 10.31 -3.33
C LEU A 183 7.74 11.21 -3.04
N LYS A 184 8.53 10.81 -2.06
CA LYS A 184 9.81 11.43 -1.71
C LYS A 184 10.95 10.55 -2.21
N ARG A 185 12.02 11.19 -2.70
CA ARG A 185 13.25 10.50 -3.06
C ARG A 185 13.74 9.56 -1.96
N ARG A 186 14.36 8.45 -2.38
CA ARG A 186 15.00 7.46 -1.50
C ARG A 186 14.07 6.87 -0.43
N THR A 187 12.77 6.86 -0.70
CA THR A 187 11.77 6.30 0.20
C THR A 187 11.05 5.16 -0.51
N ASN A 188 10.76 4.10 0.24
CA ASN A 188 10.00 2.95 -0.22
C ASN A 188 8.52 3.16 0.08
N TYR A 189 7.68 2.93 -0.90
CA TYR A 189 6.23 3.04 -0.81
C TYR A 189 5.56 1.71 -1.15
N VAL A 190 4.37 1.51 -0.59
CA VAL A 190 3.46 0.43 -0.96
C VAL A 190 2.16 1.05 -1.38
N VAL A 191 1.66 0.62 -2.54
CA VAL A 191 0.29 0.82 -2.97
C VAL A 191 -0.37 -0.54 -2.98
N LEU A 192 -1.25 -0.75 -2.01
CA LEU A 192 -1.85 -2.03 -1.74
C LEU A 192 -3.33 -1.96 -2.05
N ARG A 193 -3.77 -2.77 -3.01
CA ARG A 193 -5.19 -3.01 -3.28
C ARG A 193 -5.70 -4.09 -2.33
N THR A 194 -6.79 -3.81 -1.63
CA THR A 194 -7.37 -4.69 -0.59
C THR A 194 -8.89 -4.72 -0.69
N GLY A 195 -9.53 -5.60 0.10
CA GLY A 195 -10.98 -5.79 0.12
C GLY A 195 -11.35 -7.19 -0.36
N GLY A 196 -12.59 -7.35 -0.79
CA GLY A 196 -13.16 -8.65 -1.16
C GLY A 196 -13.83 -9.34 0.01
N GLU A 197 -14.56 -10.42 -0.26
CA GLU A 197 -15.18 -11.28 0.77
C GLU A 197 -16.02 -10.52 1.81
N GLY A 198 -16.80 -9.54 1.33
CA GLY A 198 -17.65 -8.67 2.17
C GLY A 198 -17.01 -7.34 2.60
N TYR A 199 -15.75 -7.10 2.24
CA TYR A 199 -15.07 -5.82 2.46
C TYR A 199 -15.01 -5.00 1.16
N PRO A 200 -15.23 -3.68 1.23
CA PRO A 200 -15.16 -2.82 0.06
C PRO A 200 -13.75 -2.82 -0.53
N GLU A 201 -13.68 -2.80 -1.87
CA GLU A 201 -12.44 -2.59 -2.59
C GLU A 201 -11.83 -1.25 -2.19
N SER A 202 -10.55 -1.26 -1.79
CA SER A 202 -9.86 -0.08 -1.29
C SER A 202 -8.41 -0.07 -1.75
N LEU A 203 -7.88 1.14 -1.90
CA LEU A 203 -6.47 1.38 -2.15
C LEU A 203 -5.84 1.96 -0.88
N VAL A 204 -4.75 1.33 -0.43
CA VAL A 204 -3.97 1.72 0.74
C VAL A 204 -2.63 2.22 0.25
N VAL A 205 -2.15 3.32 0.83
CA VAL A 205 -0.83 3.89 0.53
C VAL A 205 -0.04 3.94 1.81
N PHE A 206 1.18 3.41 1.78
CA PHE A 206 2.12 3.47 2.89
C PHE A 206 3.51 3.91 2.42
N PRO A 207 4.22 4.77 3.17
CA PRO A 207 3.71 5.55 4.30
C PRO A 207 2.54 6.45 3.88
N PRO A 208 1.58 6.73 4.79
CA PRO A 208 0.45 7.57 4.46
C PRO A 208 0.94 8.97 4.06
N PRO A 209 0.23 9.66 3.15
CA PRO A 209 0.55 11.04 2.84
C PRO A 209 0.41 11.90 4.10
N PRO A 210 1.20 12.98 4.23
CA PRO A 210 1.05 13.91 5.34
C PRO A 210 -0.39 14.44 5.38
N ALA A 211 -0.93 14.59 6.58
CA ALA A 211 -2.27 15.14 6.76
C ALA A 211 -2.36 16.53 6.09
N PRO A 212 -3.51 16.87 5.48
CA PRO A 212 -3.74 18.23 5.02
C PRO A 212 -3.48 19.19 6.18
N ARG A 213 -2.67 20.23 5.96
CA ARG A 213 -2.53 21.30 6.94
C ARG A 213 -3.91 21.93 7.11
N GLU A 214 -4.49 21.85 8.31
CA GLU A 214 -5.71 22.60 8.59
C GLU A 214 -5.44 24.08 8.28
N PRO A 215 -6.36 24.77 7.56
CA PRO A 215 -6.23 26.20 7.39
C PRO A 215 -6.24 26.83 8.79
N SER A 216 -5.11 27.43 9.17
CA SER A 216 -4.97 28.14 10.43
C SER A 216 -6.14 29.11 10.55
N ALA A 217 -7.04 28.88 11.51
CA ALA A 217 -8.13 29.78 11.81
C ALA A 217 -7.52 31.17 12.01
N GLY A 218 -7.80 32.07 11.06
CA GLY A 218 -7.31 33.44 11.11
C GLY A 218 -7.68 34.04 12.46
N ARG A 219 -6.68 34.54 13.18
CA ARG A 219 -6.84 35.42 14.33
C ARG A 219 -7.86 36.49 13.95
N ARG A 220 -9.09 36.38 14.45
CA ARG A 220 -10.05 37.49 14.41
C ARG A 220 -9.43 38.61 15.23
N GLY A 221 -9.30 39.78 14.61
CA GLY A 221 -8.82 40.99 15.25
C GLY A 221 -9.58 41.25 16.53
N GLY A 222 -8.83 41.62 17.58
CA GLY A 222 -9.42 42.16 18.81
C GLY A 222 -10.10 43.51 18.54
N PRO A 223 -11.02 43.92 19.43
CA PRO A 223 -11.78 45.15 19.26
C PRO A 223 -10.86 46.38 19.37
N MET A 224 -11.12 47.37 18.51
CA MET A 224 -10.60 48.74 18.62
C MET A 224 -11.25 49.40 19.84
N GLU A 225 -10.43 49.91 20.75
CA GLU A 225 -10.81 50.97 21.70
C GLU A 225 -10.94 52.33 20.98
#